data_AF-A0A7L2XL41-F1
#
_entry.id   AF-A0A7L2XL41-F1
#
_cell.length_a   1.000
_cell.length_b   1.000
_cell.length_c   1.000
_cell.angle_alpha   90.00
_cell.angle_beta   90.00
_cell.angle_gamma   90.00
#
_symmetry.space_group_name_H-M   'P 1'
#
loop_
_entity.id
_entity.type
_entity.pdbx_description
1 polymer ?
#
loop_
_entity_poly.entity_id
_entity_poly.type
_entity_poly.pdbx_seq_one_letter_code
_entity_poly.pdbx_strand_id
1 'polypeptide(L)'
;HVTQPPGDILVFLTGQEEIEACVELLQERCRRLGSRLPELLVLPIYANLPSELQARIFQPTPPGARKVRWPFKGGAGLEEKGAGEVTMPPRCPQASANQRAGWVGDSEVTMPPRCPQASANQRAGRAGRVAPGKCFRLYTAWAFQHELEETPVPEIQRADLGSLVLLLKSLG
;
A
#
# COMPACT_ATOMS: atom_id res chain seq x y z
N HIS A 1 4.39 -4.35 16.74
CA HIS A 1 5.79 -3.98 17.09
C HIS A 1 6.25 -4.54 18.44
N VAL A 2 5.50 -4.38 19.56
CA VAL A 2 5.93 -4.85 20.91
C VAL A 2 5.85 -6.37 21.11
N THR A 3 4.80 -7.01 20.61
CA THR A 3 4.43 -8.38 20.98
C THR A 3 4.83 -9.44 19.95
N GLN A 4 5.39 -9.04 18.81
CA GLN A 4 5.69 -9.94 17.69
C GLN A 4 7.18 -10.31 17.65
N PRO A 5 7.59 -11.38 16.95
CA PRO A 5 9.00 -11.68 16.66
C PRO A 5 9.60 -10.71 15.63
N PRO A 6 10.94 -10.57 15.54
CA PRO A 6 11.60 -9.61 14.63
C PRO A 6 11.17 -9.84 13.18
N GLY A 7 10.93 -8.74 12.47
CA GLY A 7 10.45 -8.74 11.10
C GLY A 7 9.99 -7.35 10.67
N ASP A 8 10.14 -7.08 9.37
CA ASP A 8 9.70 -5.81 8.80
C ASP A 8 8.17 -5.78 8.68
N ILE A 9 7.62 -4.58 8.89
CA ILE A 9 6.19 -4.31 8.81
C ILE A 9 5.92 -3.53 7.52
N LEU A 10 4.99 -4.03 6.72
CA LEU A 10 4.49 -3.36 5.52
C LEU A 10 3.05 -2.90 5.78
N VAL A 11 2.77 -1.60 5.68
CA VAL A 11 1.38 -1.11 5.77
C VAL A 11 1.04 -0.33 4.52
N PHE A 12 -0.06 -0.73 3.90
CA PHE A 12 -0.55 -0.03 2.74
C PHE A 12 -1.41 1.15 3.18
N LEU A 13 -1.30 2.28 2.49
CA LEU A 13 -2.15 3.45 2.70
C LEU A 13 -2.57 4.02 1.34
N THR A 14 -3.64 4.81 1.34
CA THR A 14 -4.31 5.25 0.11
C THR A 14 -3.83 6.61 -0.39
N GLY A 15 -3.31 7.47 0.49
CA GLY A 15 -2.88 8.84 0.18
C GLY A 15 -1.45 9.15 0.60
N GLN A 16 -0.79 10.10 -0.08
CA GLN A 16 0.49 10.65 0.40
C GLN A 16 0.30 11.36 1.75
N GLU A 17 -0.74 12.19 1.88
CA GLU A 17 -1.06 12.91 3.13
C GLU A 17 -1.30 11.93 4.29
N GLU A 18 -2.01 10.82 4.05
CA GLU A 18 -2.23 9.78 5.05
C GLU A 18 -0.93 9.11 5.47
N ILE A 19 -0.02 8.87 4.51
CA ILE A 19 1.30 8.29 4.77
C ILE A 19 2.08 9.24 5.67
N GLU A 20 2.20 10.52 5.31
CA GLU A 20 2.94 11.53 6.07
C GLU A 20 2.38 11.70 7.49
N ALA A 21 1.05 11.85 7.62
CA ALA A 21 0.39 11.94 8.92
C ALA A 21 0.62 10.68 9.79
N CYS A 22 0.58 9.48 9.20
CA CYS A 22 0.87 8.24 9.91
C CYS A 22 2.34 8.15 10.34
N VAL A 23 3.27 8.65 9.52
CA VAL A 23 4.69 8.71 9.87
C VAL A 23 4.90 9.60 11.09
N GLU A 24 4.33 10.81 11.09
CA GLU A 24 4.45 11.76 12.20
C GLU A 24 3.87 11.18 13.49
N LEU A 25 2.65 10.63 13.44
CA LEU A 25 1.98 10.01 14.59
C LEU A 25 2.78 8.83 15.16
N LEU A 26 3.41 8.02 14.29
CA LEU A 26 4.24 6.91 14.74
C LEU A 26 5.54 7.39 15.36
N GLN A 27 6.21 8.37 14.76
CA GLN A 27 7.43 8.95 15.33
C GLN A 27 7.15 9.58 16.68
N GLU A 28 6.04 10.30 16.85
CA GLU A 28 5.62 10.88 18.12
C GLU A 28 5.36 9.80 19.18
N ARG A 29 4.64 8.73 18.81
CA ARG A 29 4.40 7.58 19.71
C ARG A 29 5.70 6.88 20.08
N CYS A 30 6.62 6.68 19.14
CA CYS A 30 7.92 6.10 19.43
C CYS A 30 8.74 6.96 20.39
N ARG A 31 8.75 8.30 20.21
CA ARG A 31 9.38 9.22 21.15
C ARG A 31 8.78 9.14 22.55
N ARG A 32 7.44 9.04 22.66
CA ARG A 32 6.74 8.92 23.94
C ARG A 32 6.99 7.60 24.67
N LEU A 33 7.12 6.50 23.94
CA LEU A 33 7.40 5.19 24.54
C LEU A 33 8.90 4.98 24.86
N GLY A 34 9.79 5.79 24.27
CA GLY A 34 11.19 5.89 24.67
C GLY A 34 11.93 4.56 24.68
N SER A 35 12.71 4.31 25.74
CA SER A 35 13.60 3.14 25.90
C SER A 35 12.90 1.81 26.16
N ARG A 36 11.57 1.78 26.29
CA ARG A 36 10.81 0.53 26.48
C ARG A 36 10.62 -0.25 25.19
N LEU A 37 10.97 0.34 24.05
CA LEU A 37 10.77 -0.24 22.73
C LEU A 37 12.08 -0.37 21.95
N PRO A 38 12.20 -1.43 21.13
CA PRO A 38 13.20 -1.47 20.07
C PRO A 38 13.02 -0.32 19.09
N GLU A 39 14.13 0.16 18.51
CA GLU A 39 14.14 1.27 17.56
C GLU A 39 13.22 0.98 16.36
N LEU A 40 12.39 1.95 15.97
CA LEU A 40 11.46 1.81 14.85
C LEU A 40 11.87 2.74 13.72
N LEU A 41 12.31 2.17 12.61
CA LEU A 41 12.62 2.90 11.38
C LEU A 41 11.36 3.04 10.54
N VAL A 42 10.81 4.25 10.48
CA VAL A 42 9.63 4.56 9.66
C VAL A 42 10.09 5.15 8.32
N LEU A 43 9.76 4.47 7.22
CA LEU A 43 10.19 4.83 5.87
C LEU A 43 8.96 4.93 4.94
N PRO A 44 8.51 6.16 4.59
CA PRO A 44 7.42 6.34 3.64
C PRO A 44 7.87 6.00 2.21
N ILE A 45 6.96 5.48 1.36
CA ILE A 45 7.23 5.30 -0.07
C ILE A 45 6.01 5.63 -0.95
N TYR A 46 6.15 6.70 -1.73
CA TYR A 46 5.15 7.19 -2.67
C TYR A 46 5.82 7.68 -3.97
N ALA A 47 5.03 7.87 -5.02
CA ALA A 47 5.53 8.07 -6.39
C ALA A 47 6.45 9.29 -6.55
N ASN A 48 6.23 10.35 -5.77
CA ASN A 48 6.99 11.60 -5.85
C ASN A 48 8.22 11.65 -4.93
N LEU A 49 8.58 10.53 -4.29
CA LEU A 49 9.71 10.48 -3.37
C LEU A 49 11.05 10.39 -4.14
N PRO A 50 12.09 11.16 -3.76
CA PRO A 50 13.43 11.05 -4.33
C PRO A 50 13.97 9.62 -4.32
N SER A 51 14.67 9.22 -5.40
CA SER A 51 15.23 7.87 -5.56
C SER A 51 16.16 7.46 -4.41
N GLU A 52 16.88 8.40 -3.82
CA GLU A 52 17.75 8.15 -2.65
C GLU A 52 16.94 7.66 -1.44
N LEU A 53 15.80 8.29 -1.16
CA LEU A 53 14.91 7.91 -0.06
C LEU A 53 14.19 6.59 -0.37
N GLN A 54 13.84 6.35 -1.63
CA GLN A 54 13.35 5.04 -2.07
C GLN A 54 14.42 3.96 -1.86
N ALA A 55 15.70 4.23 -2.15
CA ALA A 55 16.76 3.25 -1.94
C ALA A 55 16.90 2.82 -0.46
N ARG A 56 16.60 3.71 0.49
CA ARG A 56 16.63 3.39 1.93
C ARG A 56 15.64 2.29 2.32
N ILE A 57 14.57 2.06 1.55
CA ILE A 57 13.63 0.95 1.83
C ILE A 57 14.23 -0.43 1.55
N PHE A 58 15.32 -0.52 0.80
CA PHE A 58 16.02 -1.78 0.54
C PHE A 58 17.18 -2.05 1.50
N GLN A 59 17.59 -1.06 2.28
CA GLN A 59 18.66 -1.24 3.26
C GLN A 59 18.23 -2.22 4.37
N PRO A 60 19.12 -3.15 4.79
CA PRO A 60 18.80 -4.13 5.83
C PRO A 60 18.50 -3.43 7.15
N THR A 61 17.55 -3.99 7.89
CA THR A 61 17.14 -3.48 9.20
C THR A 61 18.25 -3.74 10.22
N PRO A 62 18.70 -2.73 10.98
CA PRO A 62 19.74 -2.93 11.99
C PRO A 62 19.27 -3.89 13.10
N PRO A 63 20.20 -4.62 13.76
CA PRO A 63 19.85 -5.60 14.77
C PRO A 63 19.18 -4.93 15.97
N GLY A 64 18.01 -5.43 16.36
CA GLY A 64 17.21 -4.86 17.45
C GLY A 64 16.30 -3.70 17.03
N ALA A 65 16.31 -3.30 15.75
CA ALA A 65 15.35 -2.36 15.19
C ALA A 65 14.29 -3.09 14.35
N ARG A 66 13.14 -2.43 14.13
CA ARG A 66 12.14 -2.85 13.15
C ARG A 66 11.94 -1.77 12.12
N LYS A 67 11.77 -2.19 10.88
CA LYS A 67 11.49 -1.29 9.76
C LYS A 67 10.04 -1.36 9.35
N VAL A 68 9.51 -0.20 9.03
CA VAL A 68 8.09 0.03 8.76
C VAL A 68 8.01 0.77 7.42
N ARG A 69 7.42 0.12 6.41
CA ARG A 69 7.42 0.58 5.01
C ARG A 69 6.01 0.86 4.51
N TRP A 70 5.75 2.07 3.99
CA TRP A 70 4.41 2.54 3.56
C TRP A 70 4.23 2.66 2.05
N PRO A 71 3.94 1.59 1.30
CA PRO A 71 3.69 1.68 -0.14
C PRO A 71 2.32 2.26 -0.50
N PHE A 72 2.34 3.36 -1.27
CA PHE A 72 1.17 3.98 -1.89
C PHE A 72 0.57 3.12 -3.02
N LYS A 73 1.38 2.68 -3.99
CA LYS A 73 0.95 1.73 -5.02
C LYS A 73 1.72 0.43 -4.85
N GLY A 74 1.01 -0.61 -4.42
CA GLY A 74 1.46 -2.00 -4.52
C GLY A 74 1.52 -2.44 -5.97
N GLY A 75 2.37 -1.82 -6.78
CA GLY A 75 2.81 -2.40 -8.05
C GLY A 75 3.47 -3.73 -7.74
N ALA A 76 3.15 -4.74 -8.52
CA ALA A 76 3.64 -6.11 -8.37
C ALA A 76 5.18 -6.25 -8.37
N GLY A 77 5.94 -5.18 -8.65
CA GLY A 77 7.39 -5.21 -8.86
C GLY A 77 8.30 -4.84 -7.67
N LEU A 78 7.76 -4.45 -6.50
CA LEU A 78 8.61 -4.31 -5.30
C LEU A 78 8.84 -5.68 -4.66
N GLU A 79 9.90 -6.37 -5.10
CA GLU A 79 10.43 -7.59 -4.49
C GLU A 79 11.08 -7.28 -3.14
N GLU A 80 10.24 -7.04 -2.15
CA GLU A 80 10.69 -6.83 -0.78
C GLU A 80 11.04 -8.17 -0.12
N LYS A 81 12.33 -8.44 0.01
CA LYS A 81 12.82 -9.51 0.88
C LYS A 81 12.63 -9.07 2.35
N GLY A 82 12.02 -9.92 3.18
CA GLY A 82 12.03 -9.77 4.64
C GLY A 82 10.79 -9.17 5.31
N ALA A 83 9.70 -8.90 4.58
CA ALA A 83 8.43 -8.49 5.21
C ALA A 83 7.79 -9.68 5.96
N GLY A 84 7.86 -9.69 7.28
CA GLY A 84 7.23 -10.72 8.13
C GLY A 84 5.81 -10.35 8.58
N GLU A 85 5.44 -9.07 8.48
CA GLU A 85 4.13 -8.59 8.90
C GLU A 85 3.57 -7.61 7.87
N VAL A 86 2.32 -7.82 7.45
CA VAL A 86 1.62 -6.95 6.51
C VAL A 86 0.32 -6.47 7.14
N THR A 87 0.12 -5.17 7.28
CA THR A 87 -1.16 -4.59 7.69
C THR A 87 -1.86 -3.97 6.49
N MET A 88 -3.16 -4.25 6.40
CA MET A 88 -3.98 -3.98 5.25
C MET A 88 -5.17 -3.10 5.63
N PRO A 89 -5.24 -1.85 5.14
CA PRO A 89 -6.45 -1.06 5.24
C PRO A 89 -7.57 -1.65 4.36
N PRO A 90 -8.83 -1.32 4.65
CA PRO A 90 -9.98 -1.80 3.88
C PRO A 90 -10.06 -1.19 2.46
N ARG A 91 -9.39 -0.05 2.23
CA ARG A 91 -9.43 0.69 0.97
C ARG A 91 -8.11 0.60 0.23
N CYS A 92 -8.20 0.50 -1.08
CA CYS A 92 -7.04 0.43 -1.95
C CYS A 92 -7.04 1.65 -2.88
N PRO A 93 -5.89 2.30 -3.10
CA PRO A 93 -5.82 3.35 -4.10
C PRO A 93 -6.00 2.70 -5.46
N GLN A 94 -7.15 2.96 -6.08
CA GLN A 94 -7.47 2.57 -7.44
C GLN A 94 -7.87 3.82 -8.21
N ALA A 95 -7.37 3.94 -9.44
CA ALA A 95 -7.88 4.94 -10.37
C ALA A 95 -9.26 4.45 -10.86
N SER A 96 -10.30 5.21 -10.57
CA SER A 96 -11.64 5.02 -11.11
C SER A 96 -12.01 6.26 -11.90
N ALA A 97 -12.02 6.17 -13.24
CA ALA A 97 -12.64 7.20 -14.05
C ALA A 97 -14.14 6.88 -14.21
N ASN A 98 -14.99 7.85 -13.90
CA ASN A 98 -16.43 7.68 -14.02
C ASN A 98 -16.85 7.97 -15.47
N GLN A 99 -17.06 6.93 -16.29
CA GLN A 99 -17.36 7.08 -17.72
C GLN A 99 -18.73 7.71 -18.03
N ARG A 100 -19.64 7.83 -17.05
CA ARG A 100 -20.98 8.41 -17.23
C ARG A 100 -21.06 9.92 -17.09
N ALA A 101 -20.13 10.53 -16.36
CA ALA A 101 -20.05 11.98 -16.23
C ALA A 101 -19.06 12.45 -17.31
N GLY A 102 -19.59 12.89 -18.46
CA GLY A 102 -18.75 13.41 -19.54
C GLY A 102 -17.77 14.46 -19.04
N TRP A 103 -16.51 14.36 -19.47
CA TRP A 103 -15.42 15.34 -19.33
C TRP A 103 -15.69 16.48 -18.34
N VAL A 104 -15.68 16.17 -17.05
CA VAL A 104 -15.43 17.18 -16.02
C VAL A 104 -13.98 17.00 -15.64
N GLY A 105 -13.16 17.97 -16.05
CA GLY A 105 -11.79 18.10 -15.58
C GLY A 105 -11.75 18.14 -14.05
N ASP A 106 -10.59 17.77 -13.53
CA ASP A 106 -10.27 17.65 -12.12
C ASP A 106 -10.91 16.45 -11.43
N SER A 107 -10.10 15.39 -11.32
CA SER A 107 -9.77 14.69 -10.06
C SER A 107 -10.82 14.76 -8.95
N GLU A 108 -12.08 14.43 -9.26
CA GLU A 108 -13.12 14.43 -8.26
C GLU A 108 -12.87 13.22 -7.37
N VAL A 109 -12.63 13.52 -6.10
CA VAL A 109 -12.29 12.64 -4.98
C VAL A 109 -13.22 11.44 -4.98
N THR A 110 -12.85 10.42 -5.75
CA THR A 110 -13.54 9.14 -5.68
C THR A 110 -12.95 8.47 -4.45
N MET A 111 -13.75 8.41 -3.39
CA MET A 111 -13.46 7.61 -2.21
C MET A 111 -12.81 6.30 -2.66
N PRO A 112 -11.58 5.98 -2.20
CA PRO A 112 -10.86 4.85 -2.74
C PRO A 112 -11.73 3.59 -2.57
N PRO A 113 -11.96 2.84 -3.67
CA PRO A 113 -12.84 1.68 -3.62
C PRO A 113 -12.27 0.63 -2.67
N ARG A 114 -13.16 -0.22 -2.19
CA ARG A 114 -12.77 -1.33 -1.31
C ARG A 114 -11.79 -2.24 -2.05
N CYS A 115 -10.77 -2.72 -1.35
CA CYS A 115 -9.79 -3.63 -1.94
C CYS A 115 -10.45 -4.94 -2.38
N PRO A 116 -10.37 -5.35 -3.66
CA PRO A 116 -10.90 -6.66 -4.09
C PRO A 116 -10.19 -7.82 -3.39
N GLN A 117 -10.86 -8.96 -3.29
CA GLN A 117 -10.33 -10.15 -2.62
C GLN A 117 -9.01 -10.61 -3.25
N ALA A 118 -8.91 -10.61 -4.59
CA ALA A 118 -7.69 -10.95 -5.30
C ALA A 118 -6.51 -10.05 -4.91
N SER A 119 -6.72 -8.73 -4.81
CA SER A 119 -5.68 -7.79 -4.39
C SER A 119 -5.28 -7.99 -2.92
N ALA A 120 -6.25 -8.24 -2.05
CA ALA A 120 -5.98 -8.54 -0.64
C ALA A 120 -5.18 -9.84 -0.46
N ASN A 121 -5.48 -10.87 -1.25
CA ASN A 121 -4.75 -12.13 -1.26
C ASN A 121 -3.32 -11.96 -1.80
N GLN A 122 -3.13 -11.18 -2.86
CA GLN A 122 -1.78 -10.85 -3.36
C GLN A 122 -0.93 -10.14 -2.30
N ARG A 123 -1.52 -9.19 -1.56
CA ARG A 123 -0.82 -8.47 -0.49
C ARG A 123 -0.54 -9.37 0.71
N ALA A 124 -1.47 -10.24 1.08
CA ALA A 124 -1.25 -11.26 2.11
C ALA A 124 -0.10 -12.22 1.72
N GLY A 125 -0.01 -12.58 0.44
CA GLY A 125 1.09 -13.40 -0.10
C GLY A 125 2.47 -12.76 0.04
N ARG A 126 2.57 -11.42 0.18
CA ARG A 126 3.87 -10.75 0.39
C ARG A 126 4.46 -11.04 1.77
N ALA A 127 3.63 -11.22 2.79
CA ALA A 127 4.08 -11.55 4.15
C ALA A 127 4.76 -12.93 4.22
N GLY A 128 4.35 -13.86 3.35
CA GLY A 128 4.79 -15.26 3.38
C GLY A 128 6.00 -15.58 2.52
N ARG A 129 6.69 -14.60 1.93
CA ARG A 129 7.75 -14.86 0.92
C ARG A 129 9.06 -15.37 1.51
N VAL A 130 9.42 -14.98 2.73
CA VAL A 130 10.72 -15.30 3.35
C VAL A 130 10.57 -16.18 4.59
N ALA A 131 9.50 -15.98 5.35
CA ALA A 131 9.23 -16.67 6.60
C ALA A 131 7.69 -16.75 6.80
N PRO A 132 7.19 -17.57 7.74
CA PRO A 132 5.78 -17.51 8.12
C PRO A 132 5.43 -16.09 8.57
N GLY A 133 4.68 -15.37 7.73
CA GLY A 133 4.28 -14.00 7.98
C GLY A 133 2.84 -13.86 8.44
N LYS A 134 2.52 -12.71 9.03
CA LYS A 134 1.17 -12.37 9.48
C LYS A 134 0.57 -11.27 8.62
N CYS A 135 -0.70 -11.42 8.26
CA CYS A 135 -1.46 -10.41 7.54
C CYS A 135 -2.63 -9.92 8.41
N PHE A 136 -2.62 -8.64 8.77
CA PHE A 136 -3.66 -7.99 9.55
C PHE A 136 -4.60 -7.23 8.63
N ARG A 137 -5.83 -7.73 8.47
CA ARG A 137 -6.89 -7.08 7.68
C ARG A 137 -7.73 -6.20 8.59
N LEU A 138 -7.82 -4.91 8.30
CA LEU A 138 -8.63 -3.94 9.07
C LEU A 138 -10.12 -3.98 8.71
N TYR A 139 -10.66 -5.16 8.47
CA TYR A 139 -12.07 -5.43 8.15
C TYR A 139 -12.44 -6.83 8.64
N THR A 140 -13.74 -7.08 8.82
CA THR A 140 -14.24 -8.36 9.33
C THR A 140 -14.10 -9.48 8.28
N ALA A 141 -14.02 -10.73 8.75
CA ALA A 141 -14.04 -11.89 7.85
C ALA A 141 -15.34 -11.95 7.03
N TRP A 142 -16.45 -11.47 7.60
CA TRP A 142 -17.73 -11.36 6.90
C TRP A 142 -17.65 -10.37 5.74
N ALA A 143 -17.11 -9.17 5.98
CA ALA A 143 -16.88 -8.16 4.95
C ALA A 143 -16.00 -8.70 3.82
N PHE A 144 -14.95 -9.46 4.16
CA PHE A 144 -14.07 -10.07 3.17
C PHE A 144 -14.81 -11.00 2.19
N GLN A 145 -15.75 -11.80 2.69
CA GLN A 145 -16.45 -12.82 1.92
C GLN A 145 -17.69 -12.29 1.19
N HIS A 146 -18.38 -11.30 1.76
CA HIS A 146 -19.71 -10.88 1.28
C HIS A 146 -19.74 -9.44 0.73
N GLU A 147 -18.82 -8.56 1.14
CA GLU A 147 -18.83 -7.14 0.72
C GLU A 147 -17.76 -6.80 -0.30
N LEU A 148 -16.73 -7.65 -0.48
CA LEU A 148 -15.64 -7.40 -1.41
C LEU A 148 -15.83 -8.19 -2.71
N GLU A 149 -15.67 -7.49 -3.83
CA GLU A 149 -15.59 -8.10 -5.15
C GLU A 149 -14.40 -9.07 -5.25
N GLU A 150 -14.57 -10.19 -5.95
CA GLU A 150 -13.52 -11.20 -6.11
C GLU A 150 -12.33 -10.67 -6.91
N THR A 151 -12.59 -10.03 -8.05
CA THR A 151 -11.59 -9.54 -8.98
C THR A 151 -11.74 -8.04 -9.25
N PRO A 152 -10.64 -7.27 -9.37
CA PRO A 152 -10.73 -5.88 -9.78
C PRO A 152 -11.31 -5.77 -11.19
N VAL A 153 -12.16 -4.76 -11.41
CA VAL A 153 -12.54 -4.32 -12.75
C VAL A 153 -11.26 -4.01 -13.56
N PRO A 154 -11.14 -4.48 -14.82
CA PRO A 154 -9.92 -4.28 -15.61
C PRO A 154 -9.68 -2.78 -15.88
N GLU A 155 -8.41 -2.42 -16.03
CA GLU A 155 -8.00 -1.01 -16.24
C GLU A 155 -8.58 -0.42 -17.53
N ILE A 156 -8.71 -1.22 -18.59
CA ILE A 156 -9.31 -0.78 -19.87
C ILE A 156 -10.76 -0.30 -19.73
N GLN A 157 -11.50 -0.78 -18.72
CA GLN A 157 -12.87 -0.35 -18.43
C GLN A 157 -12.92 0.84 -17.48
N ARG A 158 -11.79 1.28 -16.92
CA ARG A 158 -11.70 2.33 -15.90
C ARG A 158 -10.81 3.52 -16.29
N ALA A 159 -9.97 3.37 -17.30
CA ALA A 159 -9.12 4.44 -17.80
C ALA A 159 -9.78 5.15 -18.98
N ASP A 160 -9.46 6.43 -19.16
CA ASP A 160 -9.80 7.13 -20.40
C ASP A 160 -9.02 6.52 -21.56
N LEU A 161 -9.76 6.04 -22.56
CA LEU A 161 -9.18 5.42 -23.75
C LEU A 161 -8.70 6.46 -24.76
N GLY A 162 -8.94 7.76 -24.56
CA GLY A 162 -8.53 8.81 -25.49
C GLY A 162 -7.03 8.76 -25.82
N SER A 163 -6.19 8.64 -24.79
CA SER A 163 -4.73 8.50 -24.94
C SER A 163 -4.32 7.19 -25.64
N LEU A 164 -5.00 6.07 -25.34
CA LEU A 164 -4.75 4.78 -25.99
C LEU A 164 -5.19 4.78 -27.46
N VAL A 165 -6.30 5.43 -27.79
CA VAL A 165 -6.78 5.56 -29.18
C VAL A 165 -5.82 6.42 -30.00
N LEU A 166 -5.31 7.53 -29.44
CA LEU A 166 -4.28 8.35 -30.08
C LEU A 166 -2.99 7.55 -30.33
N LEU A 167 -2.56 6.77 -29.34
CA LEU A 167 -1.40 5.89 -29.48
C LEU A 167 -1.63 4.83 -30.57
N LEU A 168 -2.78 4.15 -30.56
CA LEU A 168 -3.13 3.16 -31.59
C LEU A 168 -3.20 3.77 -32.98
N LYS A 169 -3.75 4.98 -33.12
CA LYS A 169 -3.76 5.74 -34.39
C LYS A 169 -2.37 6.16 -34.85
N SER A 170 -1.44 6.41 -33.93
CA SER A 170 -0.05 6.72 -34.27
C SER A 170 0.76 5.50 -34.72
N LEU A 171 0.33 4.30 -34.32
CA LEU A 171 0.98 3.03 -34.64
C LEU A 171 0.54 2.46 -36.02
N GLY A 172 -0.52 3.00 -36.63
CA GLY A 172 -0.98 2.65 -37.99
C GLY A 172 -2.45 2.24 -38.04
#